data_AF-A1ZIF0-F1
#
_entry.id   AF-A1ZIF0-F1
#
_cell.length_a   1.000
_cell.length_b   1.000
_cell.length_c   1.000
_cell.angle_alpha   90.00
_cell.angle_beta   90.00
_cell.angle_gamma   90.00
#
_symmetry.space_group_name_H-M   'P 1'
#
loop_
_entity.id
_entity.type
_entity.pdbx_description
1 polymer ?
#
loop_
_entity_poly.entity_id
_entity_poly.type
_entity_poly.pdbx_seq_one_letter_code
_entity_poly.pdbx_strand_id
1 'polypeptide(L)'
;MKKRKKRVNPHTRKKVTVLQKLNESDIQYFTITDLKHLNGSLFYHDFQPQYPKKLSVREAVFEGKIVSLFEFPVSFEAKIESKITHHFQRKSDNLKGQCGKD
;
A
#
# COMPACT_ATOMS: atom_id res chain seq x y z
N MET A 1 26.70 -7.46 14.47
CA MET A 1 26.05 -8.46 13.59
C MET A 1 25.38 -7.74 12.40
N LYS A 2 25.89 -7.90 11.18
CA LYS A 2 25.34 -7.25 9.98
C LYS A 2 24.09 -8.02 9.52
N LYS A 3 22.89 -7.46 9.73
CA LYS A 3 21.64 -8.06 9.22
C LYS A 3 21.65 -8.01 7.70
N ARG A 4 21.84 -9.16 7.04
CA ARG A 4 21.74 -9.32 5.59
C ARG A 4 20.35 -8.87 5.14
N LYS A 5 20.27 -7.73 4.45
CA LYS A 5 19.09 -7.28 3.71
C LYS A 5 18.90 -8.26 2.55
N LYS A 6 18.03 -9.26 2.73
CA LYS A 6 17.69 -10.23 1.70
C LYS A 6 17.02 -9.46 0.55
N ARG A 7 17.78 -9.11 -0.48
CA ARG A 7 17.24 -8.56 -1.73
C ARG A 7 16.42 -9.67 -2.37
N VAL A 8 15.11 -9.67 -2.09
CA VAL A 8 14.16 -10.57 -2.75
C VAL A 8 14.12 -10.12 -4.21
N ASN A 9 14.56 -11.00 -5.12
CA ASN A 9 14.48 -10.76 -6.55
C ASN A 9 13.02 -10.39 -6.92
N PRO A 10 12.76 -9.25 -7.58
CA PRO A 10 11.40 -8.85 -7.92
C PRO A 10 10.73 -9.83 -8.90
N HIS A 11 11.52 -10.51 -9.74
CA HIS A 11 11.06 -11.39 -10.81
C HIS A 11 10.44 -12.74 -10.37
N THR A 12 10.41 -13.08 -9.07
CA THR A 12 9.82 -14.33 -8.57
C THR A 12 8.58 -14.12 -7.72
N ARG A 13 8.16 -12.87 -7.46
CA ARG A 13 6.95 -12.61 -6.69
C ARG A 13 5.74 -12.89 -7.58
N LYS A 14 4.82 -13.74 -7.11
CA LYS A 14 3.51 -13.98 -7.75
C LYS A 14 2.41 -13.08 -7.20
N LYS A 15 2.66 -12.49 -6.03
CA LYS A 15 1.71 -11.64 -5.31
C LYS A 15 2.43 -10.45 -4.66
N VAL A 16 1.67 -9.38 -4.46
CA VAL A 16 2.14 -8.13 -3.88
C VAL A 16 1.10 -7.59 -2.89
N THR A 17 1.57 -6.93 -1.82
CA THR A 17 0.70 -6.21 -0.89
C THR A 17 0.98 -4.71 -0.93
N VAL A 18 -0.02 -3.92 -0.54
CA VAL A 18 0.13 -2.45 -0.42
C VAL A 18 1.29 -2.07 0.50
N LEU A 19 1.49 -2.77 1.62
CA LEU A 19 2.60 -2.51 2.54
C LEU A 19 3.96 -2.74 1.88
N GLN A 20 4.10 -3.75 1.02
CA GLN A 20 5.36 -3.96 0.29
C GLN A 20 5.67 -2.78 -0.63
N LYS A 21 4.69 -2.29 -1.39
CA LYS A 21 4.88 -1.15 -2.29
C LYS A 21 5.12 0.15 -1.53
N LEU A 22 4.43 0.38 -0.41
CA LEU A 22 4.69 1.54 0.46
C LEU A 22 6.13 1.54 0.98
N ASN A 23 6.66 0.39 1.40
CA ASN A 23 8.05 0.27 1.86
C ASN A 23 9.08 0.43 0.73
N GLU A 24 8.68 0.20 -0.52
CA GLU A 24 9.49 0.42 -1.73
C GLU A 24 9.37 1.86 -2.27
N SER A 25 8.44 2.65 -1.74
CA SER A 25 8.21 4.05 -2.14
C SER A 25 9.07 5.01 -1.31
N ASP A 26 9.25 6.25 -1.79
CA ASP A 26 9.95 7.33 -1.05
C ASP A 26 9.12 7.96 0.09
N ILE A 27 8.01 7.32 0.49
CA ILE A 27 7.07 7.85 1.48
C ILE A 27 7.53 7.44 2.87
N GLN A 28 8.16 8.37 3.58
CA GLN A 28 8.77 8.07 4.89
C GLN A 28 7.76 8.00 6.04
N TYR A 29 6.61 8.68 5.92
CA TYR A 29 5.64 8.82 7.03
C TYR A 29 4.23 8.44 6.56
N PHE A 30 3.90 7.15 6.63
CA PHE A 30 2.53 6.66 6.47
C PHE A 30 2.05 5.95 7.74
N THR A 31 0.76 6.08 8.03
CA THR A 31 0.13 5.54 9.24
C THR A 31 -0.60 4.23 8.96
N ILE A 32 -0.99 3.50 10.01
CA ILE A 32 -1.87 2.33 9.88
C ILE A 32 -3.19 2.67 9.19
N THR A 33 -3.69 3.90 9.38
CA THR A 33 -4.92 4.38 8.73
C THR A 33 -4.72 4.51 7.23
N ASP A 34 -3.59 5.07 6.77
CA ASP A 34 -3.25 5.14 5.36
C ASP A 34 -3.15 3.74 4.75
N LEU A 35 -2.47 2.81 5.45
CA LEU A 35 -2.32 1.43 5.00
C LEU A 35 -3.67 0.72 4.85
N LYS A 36 -4.55 0.81 5.86
CA LYS A 36 -5.90 0.21 5.82
C LYS A 36 -6.75 0.84 4.72
N HIS A 37 -6.69 2.16 4.57
CA HIS A 37 -7.44 2.87 3.55
C HIS A 37 -7.00 2.43 2.15
N LEU A 38 -5.70 2.43 1.86
CA LEU A 38 -5.16 2.00 0.57
C LEU A 38 -5.48 0.52 0.28
N ASN A 39 -5.26 -0.37 1.26
CA ASN A 39 -5.52 -1.80 1.11
C ASN A 39 -7.00 -2.09 0.82
N GLY A 40 -7.91 -1.51 1.62
CA GLY A 40 -9.35 -1.67 1.44
C GLY A 40 -9.84 -1.03 0.15
N SER A 41 -9.42 0.21 -0.12
CA SER A 41 -9.85 0.95 -1.29
C SER A 41 -9.43 0.26 -2.58
N LEU A 42 -8.20 -0.27 -2.64
CA LEU A 42 -7.73 -1.02 -3.80
C LEU A 42 -8.50 -2.32 -4.01
N PHE A 43 -8.87 -3.02 -2.93
CA PHE A 43 -9.66 -4.24 -3.04
C PHE A 43 -11.10 -3.95 -3.48
N TYR A 44 -11.83 -3.13 -2.73
CA TYR A 44 -13.27 -2.94 -2.94
C TYR A 44 -13.60 -2.11 -4.19
N HIS A 45 -12.76 -1.14 -4.56
CA HIS A 45 -13.07 -0.24 -5.68
C HIS A 45 -12.34 -0.59 -6.98
N ASP A 46 -11.13 -1.19 -6.92
CA ASP A 46 -10.38 -1.49 -8.14
C ASP A 46 -10.40 -2.98 -8.48
N PHE A 47 -10.24 -3.86 -7.49
CA PHE A 47 -10.11 -5.29 -7.75
C PHE A 47 -11.48 -5.99 -7.85
N GLN A 48 -12.29 -5.95 -6.79
CA GLN A 48 -13.54 -6.70 -6.67
C GLN A 48 -14.55 -6.43 -7.82
N PRO A 49 -14.70 -5.19 -8.34
CA PRO A 49 -15.62 -4.93 -9.44
C PRO A 49 -15.21 -5.60 -10.76
N GLN A 50 -13.90 -5.78 -10.97
CA GLN A 50 -13.34 -6.39 -12.19
C GLN A 50 -13.12 -7.90 -12.04
N TYR A 51 -12.87 -8.35 -10.81
CA TYR A 51 -12.53 -9.73 -10.50
C TYR A 51 -13.39 -10.21 -9.32
N PRO A 52 -14.44 -11.00 -9.56
CA PRO A 52 -15.30 -11.52 -8.48
C PRO A 52 -14.61 -12.59 -7.61
N LYS A 53 -13.30 -12.82 -7.81
CA LYS A 53 -12.52 -13.81 -7.06
C LYS A 53 -12.04 -13.23 -5.74
N LYS A 54 -12.08 -14.05 -4.67
CA LYS A 54 -11.49 -13.68 -3.37
C LYS A 54 -9.95 -13.68 -3.46
N LEU A 55 -9.34 -12.61 -2.97
CA LEU A 55 -7.89 -12.57 -2.75
C LEU A 55 -7.52 -13.30 -1.46
N SER A 56 -6.31 -13.86 -1.44
CA SER A 56 -5.71 -14.33 -0.19
C SER A 56 -5.42 -13.12 0.71
N VAL A 57 -5.46 -13.35 2.02
CA VAL A 57 -5.13 -12.36 3.03
C VAL A 57 -3.85 -12.77 3.73
N ARG A 58 -2.97 -11.80 3.97
CA ARG A 58 -1.73 -11.96 4.72
C ARG A 58 -1.73 -11.03 5.92
N GLU A 59 -1.43 -11.57 7.08
CA GLU A 59 -1.24 -10.77 8.29
C GLU A 59 0.18 -10.21 8.36
N ALA A 60 0.29 -8.95 8.79
CA ALA A 60 1.54 -8.27 9.03
C ALA A 60 1.45 -7.43 10.31
N VAL A 61 2.57 -7.26 11.01
CA VAL A 61 2.66 -6.35 12.15
C VAL A 61 3.11 -4.98 11.65
N PHE A 62 2.31 -3.95 11.90
CA PHE A 62 2.62 -2.55 11.58
C PHE A 62 2.21 -1.65 12.75
N GLU A 63 3.10 -0.77 13.20
CA GLU A 63 2.89 0.09 14.39
C GLU A 63 2.42 -0.70 15.64
N GLY A 64 2.98 -1.90 15.84
CA GLY A 64 2.63 -2.77 16.97
C GLY A 64 1.24 -3.43 16.87
N LYS A 65 0.53 -3.27 15.74
CA LYS A 65 -0.80 -3.84 15.51
C LYS A 65 -0.75 -4.88 14.39
N ILE A 66 -1.61 -5.89 14.49
CA ILE A 66 -1.83 -6.85 13.42
C ILE A 66 -2.74 -6.21 12.37
N VAL A 67 -2.31 -6.28 11.10
CA VAL A 67 -3.04 -5.76 9.95
C VAL A 67 -3.19 -6.87 8.91
N SER A 68 -4.43 -7.09 8.49
CA SER A 68 -4.78 -7.99 7.40
C SER A 68 -4.64 -7.26 6.06
N LEU A 69 -3.77 -7.76 5.18
CA LEU A 69 -3.48 -7.19 3.88
C LEU A 69 -3.92 -8.15 2.78
N PHE A 70 -4.50 -7.62 1.70
CA PHE A 70 -4.81 -8.44 0.54
C PHE A 70 -3.56 -8.70 -0.28
N GLU A 71 -3.43 -9.94 -0.75
CA GLU A 71 -2.37 -10.34 -1.67
C GLU A 71 -2.84 -10.22 -3.12
N PHE A 72 -2.54 -9.07 -3.73
CA PHE A 72 -2.89 -8.78 -5.12
C PHE A 72 -1.97 -9.53 -6.09
N PRO A 73 -2.42 -9.83 -7.32
CA PRO A 73 -1.53 -10.32 -8.37
C PRO A 73 -0.50 -9.24 -8.73
N VAL A 74 0.67 -9.65 -9.23
CA VAL A 74 1.74 -8.72 -9.64
C VAL A 74 1.30 -7.76 -10.76
N SER A 75 0.33 -8.16 -11.59
CA SER A 75 -0.27 -7.25 -12.57
C SER A 75 -0.93 -6.01 -11.96
N PHE A 76 -1.20 -6.00 -10.66
CA PHE A 76 -1.74 -4.86 -9.92
C PHE A 76 -0.67 -3.91 -9.36
N GLU A 77 0.63 -4.19 -9.53
CA GLU A 77 1.71 -3.35 -8.96
C GLU A 77 1.62 -1.89 -9.39
N ALA A 78 1.52 -1.63 -10.71
CA ALA A 78 1.41 -0.26 -11.22
C ALA A 78 0.17 0.46 -10.69
N LYS A 79 -0.94 -0.27 -10.48
CA LYS A 79 -2.18 0.28 -9.90
C LYS A 79 -2.01 0.61 -8.42
N ILE A 80 -1.33 -0.24 -7.66
CA ILE A 80 -0.98 0.01 -6.25
C ILE A 80 -0.13 1.28 -6.15
N GLU A 81 0.94 1.38 -6.96
CA GLU A 81 1.84 2.54 -6.98
C GLU A 81 1.10 3.83 -7.31
N SER A 82 0.30 3.83 -8.39
CA SER A 82 -0.52 4.98 -8.78
C SER A 82 -1.44 5.45 -7.64
N LYS A 83 -2.07 4.50 -6.94
CA LYS A 83 -3.01 4.80 -5.85
C LYS A 83 -2.30 5.33 -4.60
N ILE A 84 -1.12 4.81 -4.29
CA ILE A 84 -0.23 5.35 -3.26
C ILE A 84 0.11 6.80 -3.59
N THR A 85 0.67 7.07 -4.77
CA THR A 85 1.06 8.42 -5.19
C THR A 85 -0.11 9.40 -5.09
N HIS A 86 -1.26 9.03 -5.64
CA HIS A 86 -2.45 9.89 -5.61
C HIS A 86 -2.96 10.16 -4.19
N HIS A 87 -2.96 9.15 -3.30
CA HIS A 87 -3.37 9.32 -1.90
C HIS A 87 -2.50 10.34 -1.16
N PHE A 88 -1.18 10.21 -1.28
CA PHE A 88 -0.25 11.09 -0.56
C PHE A 88 -0.09 12.46 -1.21
N GLN A 89 -0.27 12.58 -2.53
CA GLN A 89 -0.35 13.87 -3.22
C GLN A 89 -1.56 14.66 -2.70
N ARG A 90 -2.76 14.07 -2.72
CA ARG A 90 -3.97 14.72 -2.17
C ARG A 90 -3.84 15.06 -0.70
N LYS A 91 -3.19 14.19 0.09
CA LYS A 91 -2.93 14.44 1.51
C LYS A 91 -2.00 15.65 1.70
N SER A 92 -0.95 15.78 0.88
CA SER A 92 -0.06 16.95 0.89
C SER A 92 -0.78 18.24 0.48
N ASP A 93 -1.60 18.18 -0.58
CA ASP A 93 -2.36 19.33 -1.07
C ASP A 93 -3.38 19.81 -0.03
N ASN A 94 -4.07 18.88 0.65
CA ASN A 94 -5.00 19.20 1.75
C ASN A 94 -4.31 19.83 2.96
N LEU A 95 -3.04 19.47 3.23
CA LEU A 95 -2.25 20.10 4.30
C LEU A 95 -1.81 21.53 3.89
N LYS A 96 -1.41 21.72 2.62
CA LYS A 96 -1.03 23.05 2.11
C LYS A 96 -2.22 24.01 2.03
N GLY A 97 -3.41 23.51 1.67
CA GLY A 97 -4.64 24.32 1.58
C GLY A 97 -5.18 24.81 2.93
N GLN A 98 -4.72 24.25 4.05
CA GLN A 98 -5.11 24.69 5.39
C GLN A 98 -4.21 25.81 5.96
N CYS A 99 -3.08 26.12 5.32
CA CYS A 99 -2.12 27.15 5.79
C CYS A 99 -2.34 28.54 5.15
N GLY A 100 -3.50 28.79 4.54
CA GLY A 100 -3.78 30.04 3.80
C GLY A 100 -5.11 30.70 4.17
N LYS A 101 -5.64 30.43 5.37
CA LYS A 101 -6.82 31.11 5.92
C LYS A 101 -6.52 31.59 7.34
N ASP A 102 -5.63 32.57 7.45
CA ASP A 102 -5.53 33.48 8.59
C ASP A 102 -5.39 34.90 8.05
#